data_AF-A0A969PRZ0-F1
#
_entry.id   AF-A0A969PRZ0-F1
#
_cell.length_a   1.000
_cell.length_b   1.000
_cell.length_c   1.000
_cell.angle_alpha   90.00
_cell.angle_beta   90.00
_cell.angle_gamma   90.00
#
_symmetry.space_group_name_H-M   'P 1'
#
loop_
_entity.id
_entity.type
_entity.pdbx_description
1 polymer ?
#
loop_
_entity_poly.entity_id
_entity_poly.type
_entity_poly.pdbx_seq_one_letter_code
_entity_poly.pdbx_strand_id
1 'polypeptide(L)'
;MDQQMNQNCRYCEGNMLLHKNKRYCPFCKMYASSTVDEAKQIRPVRMMETHLTKPTPDLMKRSTYELLQLLALSRNELVEMELLLEQIIRLQERTELPETTVRTAVREEQKMARKVKAVETLLKQRLDFVPGIVTDDMLARYEERIYQEETAAAIL
;
A
#
# COMPACT_ATOMS: atom_id res chain seq x y z
N MET A 1 11.34 9.92 30.42
CA MET A 1 11.36 8.76 29.52
C MET A 1 11.33 9.28 28.11
N ASP A 2 12.50 9.29 27.48
CA ASP A 2 12.71 9.85 26.14
C ASP A 2 11.90 9.08 25.10
N GLN A 3 10.90 9.75 24.52
CA GLN A 3 10.22 9.23 23.34
C GLN A 3 11.20 9.30 22.17
N GLN A 4 11.76 8.15 21.79
CA GLN A 4 12.44 7.95 20.53
C GLN A 4 11.51 8.40 19.39
N MET A 5 11.71 9.63 18.92
CA MET A 5 10.98 10.20 17.79
C MET A 5 11.37 9.46 16.52
N ASN A 6 10.62 8.40 16.22
CA ASN A 6 10.79 7.58 15.03
C ASN A 6 10.93 8.49 13.79
N GLN A 7 12.11 8.48 13.17
CA GLN A 7 12.44 9.34 12.02
C GLN A 7 11.82 8.82 10.71
N ASN A 8 11.14 7.68 10.79
CA ASN A 8 10.60 6.96 9.65
C ASN A 8 9.13 7.34 9.41
N CYS A 9 8.72 7.27 8.15
CA CYS A 9 7.35 7.53 7.74
C CYS A 9 6.42 6.48 8.34
N ARG A 10 5.35 6.90 9.01
CA ARG A 10 4.38 5.97 9.61
C ARG A 10 3.65 5.05 8.63
N TYR A 11 3.70 5.35 7.33
CA TYR A 11 2.99 4.60 6.29
C TYR A 11 3.88 3.60 5.57
N CYS A 12 5.01 4.05 5.03
CA CYS A 12 5.90 3.19 4.26
C CYS A 12 7.19 2.81 5.00
N GLU A 13 7.34 3.24 6.26
CA GLU A 13 8.54 3.06 7.10
C GLU A 13 9.83 3.62 6.50
N GLY A 14 9.75 4.37 5.40
CA GLY A 14 10.89 5.01 4.76
C GLY A 14 11.36 6.26 5.49
N ASN A 15 12.64 6.61 5.29
CA ASN A 15 13.26 7.80 5.88
C ASN A 15 12.50 9.08 5.50
N MET A 16 12.28 9.96 6.48
CA MET A 16 11.72 11.29 6.24
C MET A 16 12.82 12.33 6.05
N LEU A 17 12.55 13.29 5.16
CA LEU A 17 13.39 14.45 4.90
C LEU A 17 12.87 15.67 5.67
N LEU A 18 13.76 16.55 6.09
CA LEU A 18 13.36 17.86 6.62
C LEU A 18 13.14 18.82 5.44
N HIS A 19 11.92 19.29 5.26
CA HIS A 19 11.54 20.23 4.21
C HIS A 19 10.67 21.35 4.79
N LYS A 20 11.11 22.61 4.68
CA LYS A 20 10.41 23.78 5.25
C LYS A 20 10.04 23.62 6.73
N ASN A 21 10.99 23.17 7.55
CA ASN A 21 10.83 22.88 8.99
C ASN A 21 9.74 21.84 9.31
N LYS A 22 9.29 21.06 8.33
CA LYS A 22 8.34 19.94 8.48
C LYS A 22 8.97 18.66 7.96
N ARG A 23 8.58 17.52 8.53
CA ARG A 23 9.03 16.20 8.07
C ARG A 23 8.21 15.77 6.85
N TYR A 24 8.87 15.51 5.74
CA TYR A 24 8.29 15.13 4.45
C TYR A 24 8.79 13.75 4.03
N CYS A 25 7.88 12.85 3.66
CA CYS A 25 8.24 11.57 3.08
C CYS A 25 8.27 11.68 1.54
N PRO A 26 9.43 11.49 0.88
CA PRO A 26 9.53 11.56 -0.58
C PRO A 26 8.84 10.38 -1.27
N PHE A 27 8.73 9.23 -0.60
CA PHE A 27 8.05 8.05 -1.13
C PHE A 27 6.52 8.21 -1.09
N CYS A 28 5.97 8.52 0.09
CA CYS A 28 4.54 8.72 0.27
C CYS A 28 4.05 10.06 -0.30
N LYS A 29 4.96 11.00 -0.60
CA LYS A 29 4.68 12.36 -1.08
C LYS A 29 3.77 13.16 -0.13
N MET A 30 4.07 13.10 1.16
CA MET A 30 3.24 13.74 2.20
C MET A 30 4.03 14.15 3.43
N TYR A 31 3.46 15.04 4.24
CA TYR A 31 4.04 15.45 5.53
C TYR A 31 3.54 14.54 6.67
N ALA A 32 4.28 14.47 7.78
CA ALA A 32 3.97 13.59 8.90
C ALA A 32 2.59 13.84 9.57
N SER A 33 2.01 15.03 9.40
CA SER A 33 0.75 15.44 10.06
C SER A 33 -0.51 15.24 9.23
N SER A 34 -0.45 14.64 8.03
CA SER A 34 -1.64 14.49 7.19
C SER A 34 -2.63 13.50 7.82
N THR A 35 -3.73 13.99 8.39
CA THR A 35 -4.81 13.16 8.94
C THR A 35 -5.51 12.37 7.83
N VAL A 36 -6.03 11.19 8.19
CA VAL A 36 -6.84 10.36 7.30
C VAL A 36 -8.28 10.84 7.45
N ASP A 37 -8.78 11.60 6.50
CA ASP A 37 -10.22 11.77 6.36
C ASP A 37 -10.73 10.53 5.62
N GLU A 38 -11.65 9.79 6.24
CA GLU A 38 -12.31 8.69 5.56
C GLU A 38 -13.11 9.24 4.37
N ALA A 39 -12.64 8.93 3.17
CA ALA A 39 -13.47 9.12 2.00
C ALA A 39 -14.61 8.11 2.07
N LYS A 40 -15.83 8.61 2.34
CA LYS A 40 -17.08 7.91 2.04
C LYS A 40 -17.23 7.81 0.52
N GLN A 41 -16.40 7.00 -0.15
CA GLN A 41 -16.73 6.55 -1.50
C GLN A 41 -17.74 5.43 -1.36
N ILE A 42 -18.96 5.76 -1.78
CA ILE A 42 -20.15 4.92 -1.63
C ILE A 42 -20.11 3.76 -2.63
N ARG A 43 -19.42 3.91 -3.78
CA ARG A 43 -19.35 2.87 -4.81
C ARG A 43 -18.03 2.12 -4.86
N PRO A 44 -18.05 0.78 -4.90
CA PRO A 44 -16.88 -0.02 -5.15
C PRO A 44 -16.34 0.26 -6.57
N VAL A 45 -15.15 0.85 -6.65
CA VAL A 45 -14.39 0.90 -7.90
C VAL A 45 -13.48 -0.32 -7.95
N ARG A 46 -13.49 -1.05 -9.08
CA ARG A 46 -12.55 -2.14 -9.29
C ARG A 46 -11.13 -1.59 -9.37
N MET A 47 -10.27 -2.07 -8.49
CA MET A 47 -8.87 -1.65 -8.46
C MET A 47 -8.06 -2.47 -9.47
N MET A 48 -7.01 -1.85 -10.01
CA MET A 48 -6.07 -2.44 -10.98
C MET A 48 -4.64 -2.14 -10.53
N GLU A 49 -3.66 -2.91 -10.98
CA GLU A 49 -2.23 -2.72 -10.69
C GLU A 49 -1.74 -1.28 -10.92
N THR A 50 -2.26 -0.61 -11.97
CA THR A 50 -1.92 0.81 -12.25
C THR A 50 -2.20 1.74 -11.07
N HIS A 51 -3.16 1.38 -10.21
CA HIS A 51 -3.49 2.14 -9.00
C HIS A 51 -2.44 2.01 -7.89
N LEU A 52 -1.61 0.96 -7.92
CA LEU A 52 -0.47 0.81 -6.99
C LEU A 52 0.57 1.91 -7.18
N THR A 53 0.63 2.55 -8.35
CA THR A 53 1.57 3.66 -8.60
C THR A 53 1.16 4.97 -7.90
N LYS A 54 -0.09 5.08 -7.44
CA LYS A 54 -0.63 6.31 -6.83
C LYS A 54 0.07 6.66 -5.51
N PRO A 55 0.29 7.95 -5.22
CA PRO A 55 0.90 8.38 -3.96
C PRO A 55 -0.03 8.12 -2.77
N THR A 56 0.54 8.01 -1.56
CA THR A 56 -0.20 7.66 -0.34
C THR A 56 -1.40 8.58 -0.05
N PRO A 57 -1.33 9.91 -0.23
CA PRO A 57 -2.49 10.79 -0.12
C PRO A 57 -3.67 10.41 -1.02
N ASP A 58 -3.42 9.82 -2.18
CA ASP A 58 -4.50 9.37 -3.07
C ASP A 58 -5.05 8.01 -2.65
N LEU A 59 -4.22 7.16 -2.04
CA LEU A 59 -4.66 5.92 -1.40
C LEU A 59 -5.50 6.21 -0.15
N MET A 60 -5.18 7.26 0.61
CA MET A 60 -5.96 7.71 1.77
C MET A 60 -7.41 8.09 1.41
N LYS A 61 -7.65 8.52 0.17
CA LYS A 61 -8.98 8.88 -0.35
C LYS A 61 -9.77 7.67 -0.87
N ARG A 62 -9.21 6.46 -0.83
CA ARG A 62 -9.89 5.25 -1.25
C ARG A 62 -10.77 4.72 -0.13
N SER A 63 -11.87 4.08 -0.47
CA SER A 63 -12.70 3.31 0.46
C SER A 63 -11.91 2.12 1.05
N THR A 64 -12.36 1.58 2.17
CA THR A 64 -11.74 0.40 2.78
C THR A 64 -11.83 -0.82 1.85
N TYR A 65 -12.92 -0.94 1.09
CA TYR A 65 -13.08 -1.96 0.06
C TYR A 65 -12.01 -1.87 -1.05
N GLU A 66 -11.78 -0.68 -1.60
CA GLU A 66 -10.72 -0.46 -2.58
C GLU A 66 -9.33 -0.72 -1.99
N LEU A 67 -9.09 -0.39 -0.72
CA LEU A 67 -7.82 -0.71 -0.05
C LEU A 67 -7.62 -2.22 0.14
N LEU A 68 -8.68 -3.00 0.40
CA LEU A 68 -8.62 -4.45 0.47
C LEU A 68 -8.28 -5.07 -0.89
N GLN A 69 -8.91 -4.61 -1.97
CA GLN A 69 -8.55 -5.02 -3.33
C GLN A 69 -7.09 -4.67 -3.66
N LEU A 70 -6.64 -3.45 -3.30
CA LEU A 70 -5.25 -3.05 -3.48
C LEU A 70 -4.27 -3.89 -2.66
N LEU A 71 -4.65 -4.31 -1.45
CA LEU A 71 -3.80 -5.18 -0.64
C LEU A 71 -3.59 -6.52 -1.34
N ALA A 72 -4.66 -7.14 -1.86
CA ALA A 72 -4.58 -8.38 -2.62
C ALA A 72 -3.65 -8.25 -3.84
N LEU A 73 -3.90 -7.24 -4.68
CA LEU A 73 -3.07 -6.96 -5.87
C LEU A 73 -1.60 -6.70 -5.49
N SER A 74 -1.38 -5.88 -4.45
CA SER A 74 -0.02 -5.49 -4.06
C SER A 74 0.81 -6.66 -3.51
N ARG A 75 0.19 -7.61 -2.82
CA ARG A 75 0.87 -8.80 -2.29
C ARG A 75 1.20 -9.78 -3.40
N ASN A 76 0.30 -9.97 -4.36
CA ASN A 76 0.57 -10.82 -5.51
C ASN A 76 1.76 -10.28 -6.33
N GLU A 77 1.74 -8.98 -6.64
CA GLU A 77 2.85 -8.30 -7.33
C GLU A 77 4.17 -8.44 -6.56
N LEU A 78 4.16 -8.25 -5.23
CA LEU A 78 5.37 -8.39 -4.42
C LEU A 78 5.95 -9.82 -4.49
N VAL A 79 5.10 -10.85 -4.39
CA VAL A 79 5.53 -12.25 -4.51
C VAL A 79 6.12 -12.52 -5.90
N GLU A 80 5.50 -12.02 -6.97
CA GLU A 80 6.05 -12.14 -8.32
C GLU A 80 7.41 -11.45 -8.46
N MET A 81 7.58 -10.27 -7.86
CA MET A 81 8.85 -9.54 -7.84
C MET A 81 9.94 -10.26 -7.03
N GLU A 82 9.60 -10.87 -5.89
CA GLU A 82 10.52 -11.68 -5.09
C GLU A 82 11.01 -12.89 -5.89
N LEU A 83 10.09 -13.60 -6.56
CA LEU A 83 10.44 -14.73 -7.44
C LEU A 83 11.33 -14.30 -8.60
N LEU A 84 11.04 -13.17 -9.24
CA LEU A 84 11.87 -12.61 -10.30
C LEU A 84 13.25 -12.19 -9.79
N LEU A 85 13.33 -11.58 -8.61
CA LEU A 85 14.59 -11.18 -7.99
C LEU A 85 15.47 -12.40 -7.70
N GLU A 86 14.89 -13.47 -7.15
CA GLU A 86 15.62 -14.74 -6.96
C GLU A 86 16.19 -15.28 -8.27
N GLN A 87 15.40 -15.25 -9.35
CA GLN A 87 15.87 -15.69 -10.66
C GLN A 87 17.02 -14.81 -11.19
N ILE A 88 16.91 -13.49 -11.04
CA ILE A 88 17.95 -12.54 -11.45
C ILE A 88 19.25 -12.77 -10.68
N ILE A 89 19.18 -12.99 -9.36
CA ILE A 89 20.36 -13.30 -8.53
C ILE A 89 21.01 -14.60 -8.99
N ARG A 90 20.24 -15.67 -9.17
CA ARG A 90 20.76 -16.96 -9.67
C ARG A 90 21.38 -16.86 -11.05
N LEU A 91 20.85 -16.00 -11.91
CA LEU A 91 21.42 -15.74 -13.24
C LEU A 91 22.73 -14.95 -13.13
N GLN A 92 22.83 -13.97 -12.23
CA GLN A 92 24.06 -13.22 -11.98
C GLN A 92 25.20 -14.13 -11.50
N GLU A 93 24.91 -15.13 -10.66
CA GLU A 93 25.92 -16.11 -10.23
C GLU A 93 26.46 -16.98 -11.38
N ARG A 94 25.69 -17.11 -12.47
CA ARG A 94 25.98 -18.01 -13.59
C ARG A 94 26.43 -17.28 -14.86
N THR A 95 26.35 -15.96 -14.89
CA THR A 95 26.57 -15.15 -16.09
C THR A 95 27.23 -13.82 -15.75
N GLU A 96 27.74 -13.09 -16.74
CA GLU A 96 28.26 -11.73 -16.58
C GLU A 96 27.14 -10.67 -16.56
N LEU A 97 26.04 -10.98 -15.86
CA LEU A 97 24.92 -10.06 -15.71
C LEU A 97 25.42 -8.81 -14.95
N PRO A 98 25.20 -7.59 -15.48
CA PRO A 98 25.66 -6.38 -14.82
C PRO A 98 25.13 -6.27 -13.39
N GLU A 99 26.00 -5.92 -12.44
CA GLU A 99 25.60 -5.69 -11.05
C GLU A 99 24.48 -4.62 -10.95
N THR A 100 24.47 -3.67 -11.88
CA THR A 100 23.42 -2.66 -12.02
C THR A 100 22.04 -3.26 -12.26
N THR A 101 21.92 -4.41 -12.93
CA THR A 101 20.66 -5.11 -13.14
C THR A 101 20.10 -5.62 -11.82
N VAL A 102 20.93 -6.30 -11.02
CA VAL A 102 20.51 -6.84 -9.72
C VAL A 102 20.16 -5.73 -8.75
N ARG A 103 20.99 -4.68 -8.69
CA ARG A 103 20.68 -3.48 -7.88
C ARG A 103 19.38 -2.81 -8.28
N THR A 104 19.04 -2.80 -9.57
CA THR A 104 17.76 -2.24 -10.05
C THR A 104 16.59 -3.12 -9.64
N ALA A 105 16.70 -4.44 -9.79
CA ALA A 105 15.67 -5.38 -9.36
C ALA A 105 15.40 -5.28 -7.85
N VAL A 106 16.44 -5.28 -7.02
CA VAL A 106 16.33 -5.08 -5.56
C VAL A 106 15.63 -3.76 -5.24
N ARG A 107 15.96 -2.68 -5.95
CA ARG A 107 15.35 -1.37 -5.70
C ARG A 107 13.86 -1.36 -6.03
N GLU A 108 13.44 -1.98 -7.12
CA GLU A 108 12.03 -2.03 -7.51
C GLU A 108 11.23 -2.96 -6.57
N GLU A 109 11.79 -4.10 -6.15
CA GLU A 109 11.18 -4.97 -5.13
C GLU A 109 10.96 -4.19 -3.81
N GLN A 110 12.01 -3.54 -3.28
CA GLN A 110 11.90 -2.74 -2.05
C GLN A 110 10.87 -1.61 -2.15
N LYS A 111 10.74 -1.01 -3.33
CA LYS A 111 9.74 0.02 -3.60
C LYS A 111 8.34 -0.57 -3.56
N MET A 112 8.15 -1.79 -4.07
CA MET A 112 6.88 -2.51 -3.99
C MET A 112 6.56 -2.97 -2.57
N ALA A 113 7.53 -3.49 -1.81
CA ALA A 113 7.36 -3.83 -0.39
C ALA A 113 6.90 -2.62 0.45
N ARG A 114 7.51 -1.45 0.22
CA ARG A 114 7.07 -0.19 0.84
C ARG A 114 5.66 0.23 0.45
N LYS A 115 5.20 -0.14 -0.74
CA LYS A 115 3.83 0.11 -1.20
C LYS A 115 2.84 -0.80 -0.47
N VAL A 116 3.12 -2.09 -0.39
CA VAL A 116 2.33 -3.05 0.41
C VAL A 116 2.19 -2.53 1.83
N LYS A 117 3.30 -2.13 2.45
CA LYS A 117 3.30 -1.59 3.82
C LYS A 117 2.44 -0.35 4.02
N ALA A 118 2.43 0.55 3.03
CA ALA A 118 1.56 1.73 3.05
C ALA A 118 0.08 1.34 3.03
N VAL A 119 -0.31 0.37 2.21
CA VAL A 119 -1.69 -0.14 2.14
C VAL A 119 -2.06 -0.86 3.44
N GLU A 120 -1.19 -1.72 3.97
CA GLU A 120 -1.39 -2.40 5.25
C GLU A 120 -1.58 -1.42 6.40
N THR A 121 -0.79 -0.35 6.45
CA THR A 121 -0.91 0.68 7.49
C THR A 121 -2.26 1.38 7.40
N LEU A 122 -2.71 1.74 6.20
CA LEU A 122 -4.02 2.38 6.02
C LEU A 122 -5.15 1.45 6.44
N LEU A 123 -5.07 0.16 6.11
CA LEU A 123 -6.05 -0.83 6.56
C LEU A 123 -6.01 -1.02 8.08
N LYS A 124 -4.82 -1.11 8.68
CA LYS A 124 -4.65 -1.20 10.14
C LYS A 124 -5.27 -0.02 10.86
N GLN A 125 -5.17 1.20 10.30
CA GLN A 125 -5.78 2.40 10.86
C GLN A 125 -7.32 2.41 10.78
N ARG A 126 -7.92 1.67 9.84
CA ARG A 126 -9.37 1.66 9.61
C ARG A 126 -10.08 0.45 10.19
N LEU A 127 -9.39 -0.69 10.26
CA LEU A 127 -9.94 -1.97 10.70
C LEU A 127 -9.39 -2.42 12.04
N ASP A 128 -8.37 -1.73 12.59
CA ASP A 128 -7.57 -2.17 13.75
C ASP A 128 -6.82 -3.50 13.54
N PHE A 129 -6.91 -4.12 12.36
CA PHE A 129 -6.11 -5.27 11.93
C PHE A 129 -5.74 -5.19 10.45
N VAL A 130 -4.80 -6.03 10.03
CA VAL A 130 -4.48 -6.25 8.62
C VAL A 130 -4.90 -7.67 8.27
N PRO A 131 -5.81 -7.89 7.31
CA PRO A 131 -6.17 -9.24 6.90
C PRO A 131 -4.94 -10.03 6.43
N GLY A 132 -4.80 -11.27 6.91
CA GLY A 132 -3.72 -12.16 6.46
C GLY A 132 -3.90 -12.57 4.99
N ILE A 133 -5.13 -12.85 4.59
CA ILE A 133 -5.53 -13.15 3.22
C ILE A 133 -6.74 -12.28 2.89
N VAL A 134 -6.79 -11.74 1.69
CA VAL A 134 -7.99 -11.09 1.13
C VAL A 134 -8.59 -12.06 0.13
N THR A 135 -9.71 -12.68 0.47
CA THR A 135 -10.42 -13.63 -0.39
C THR A 135 -11.54 -12.94 -1.16
N ASP A 136 -11.95 -13.54 -2.28
CA ASP A 136 -13.12 -13.07 -3.03
C ASP A 136 -14.40 -13.08 -2.17
N ASP A 137 -14.58 -14.08 -1.29
CA ASP A 137 -15.68 -14.12 -0.31
C ASP A 137 -15.64 -12.92 0.66
N MET A 138 -14.45 -12.52 1.13
CA MET A 138 -14.31 -11.35 1.99
C MET A 138 -14.71 -10.07 1.26
N LEU A 139 -14.27 -9.91 0.01
CA LEU A 139 -14.63 -8.78 -0.83
C LEU A 139 -16.13 -8.77 -1.12
N ALA A 140 -16.72 -9.90 -1.49
CA ALA A 140 -18.15 -10.06 -1.75
C ALA A 140 -19.00 -9.67 -0.53
N ARG A 141 -18.62 -10.10 0.69
CA ARG A 141 -19.30 -9.70 1.94
C ARG A 141 -19.18 -8.21 2.26
N TYR A 142 -18.10 -7.57 1.84
CA TYR A 142 -17.97 -6.11 1.97
C TYR A 142 -18.86 -5.39 0.96
N GLU A 143 -18.88 -5.85 -0.29
CA GLU A 143 -19.72 -5.32 -1.35
C GLU A 143 -21.21 -5.46 -1.01
N GLU A 144 -21.63 -6.61 -0.48
CA GLU A 144 -23.01 -6.84 -0.03
C GLU A 144 -23.43 -5.89 1.09
N ARG A 145 -22.55 -5.64 2.08
CA ARG A 145 -22.83 -4.68 3.16
C ARG A 145 -22.95 -3.26 2.66
N ILE A 146 -22.08 -2.85 1.72
CA ILE A 146 -22.18 -1.54 1.08
C ILE A 146 -23.53 -1.41 0.37
N TYR A 147 -23.94 -2.43 -0.39
CA TYR A 147 -25.22 -2.44 -1.10
C TYR A 147 -26.43 -2.38 -0.16
N GLN A 148 -26.38 -3.10 0.97
CA GLN A 148 -27.43 -3.07 2.00
C GLN A 148 -27.55 -1.69 2.67
N GLU A 149 -26.43 -1.02 2.94
CA GLU A 149 -26.42 0.35 3.47
C GLU A 149 -26.94 1.37 2.45
N GLU A 150 -26.59 1.22 1.16
CA GLU A 150 -27.12 2.05 0.07
C GLU A 150 -28.64 1.91 -0.07
N THR A 151 -29.15 0.67 -0.05
CA THR A 151 -30.60 0.42 -0.14
C THR A 151 -31.36 0.92 1.08
N ALA A 152 -30.80 0.76 2.28
CA ALA A 152 -31.39 1.33 3.50
C ALA A 152 -31.41 2.87 3.48
N ALA A 153 -30.36 3.50 2.96
CA ALA A 153 -30.27 4.96 2.83
C ALA A 153 -31.18 5.54 1.73
N ALA A 154 -31.52 4.76 0.70
CA ALA A 154 -32.40 5.18 -0.39
C ALA A 154 -33.91 5.07 -0.06
N ILE A 155 -34.26 4.40 1.05
CA ILE A 155 -35.64 4.19 1.50
C ILE A 155 -36.08 5.23 2.56
N LEU A 156 -35.14 6.05 3.05
CA LEU A 156 -35.37 7.18 3.97
C LEU A 156 -35.44 8.52 3.22
#